data_AF-A0A396HI44-F1
#
_entry.id   AF-A0A396HI44-F1
#
_cell.length_a   1.000
_cell.length_b   1.000
_cell.length_c   1.000
_cell.angle_alpha   90.00
_cell.angle_beta   90.00
_cell.angle_gamma   90.00
#
_symmetry.space_group_name_H-M   'P 1'
#
loop_
_entity.id
_entity.type
_entity.pdbx_description
1 polymer ?
#
loop_
_entity_poly.entity_id
_entity_poly.type
_entity_poly.pdbx_seq_one_letter_code
_entity_poly.pdbx_strand_id
1 'polypeptide(L)'
;MQTKGTSKLTTMYTLWSTLDGPLKIKINDRIENNDESSSLLRLLRLIPNQPVEMTTSLLRMFMSFYNSIENVSYFRVCSQNMNVTLEDVLFLTHLPITDRPIVPINSKDLQAFDQIFSIKKKLSLFELRGICCDSDRNVDVRIKAILLIIVTCLIYPNGNEQICYTSYVQYIENLEEVNSYAWGAAMLAYLYQGMKD
;
A
#
# COMPACT_ATOMS: atom_id res chain seq x y z
N MET A 1 15.05 7.18 17.48
CA MET A 1 14.30 7.10 16.21
C MET A 1 13.56 5.77 16.20
N GLN A 2 12.30 5.75 16.63
CA GLN A 2 11.41 4.59 16.46
C GLN A 2 11.07 4.51 14.97
N THR A 3 11.36 3.37 14.35
CA THR A 3 11.05 3.14 12.94
C THR A 3 9.56 2.83 12.80
N LYS A 4 8.75 3.89 12.69
CA LYS A 4 7.34 3.76 12.32
C LYS A 4 7.25 3.06 10.96
N GLY A 5 6.54 1.94 10.87
CA GLY A 5 6.27 1.24 9.61
C GLY A 5 6.82 -0.18 9.46
N THR A 6 7.76 -0.63 10.30
CA THR A 6 8.28 -2.03 10.21
C THR A 6 7.18 -3.07 10.49
N SER A 7 6.19 -2.75 11.32
CA SER A 7 5.03 -3.58 11.61
C SER A 7 4.08 -3.77 10.41
N LYS A 8 4.17 -2.94 9.37
CA LYS A 8 3.27 -2.99 8.21
C LYS A 8 3.59 -4.16 7.28
N LEU A 9 4.86 -4.52 7.10
CA LEU A 9 5.22 -5.74 6.37
C LEU A 9 4.73 -7.00 7.09
N THR A 10 4.84 -7.04 8.42
CA THR A 10 4.26 -8.11 9.24
C THR A 10 2.74 -8.16 9.14
N THR A 11 2.08 -6.99 9.07
CA THR A 11 0.62 -6.89 8.84
C THR A 11 0.24 -7.51 7.51
N MET A 12 0.99 -7.20 6.44
CA MET A 12 0.77 -7.76 5.11
C MET A 12 1.00 -9.27 5.06
N TYR A 13 2.09 -9.76 5.67
CA TYR A 13 2.35 -11.20 5.82
C TYR A 13 1.22 -11.92 6.55
N THR A 14 0.78 -11.33 7.65
CA THR A 14 -0.30 -11.88 8.48
C THR A 14 -1.62 -11.90 7.71
N LEU A 15 -1.94 -10.83 6.96
CA LEU A 15 -3.10 -10.78 6.07
C LEU A 15 -3.07 -11.95 5.10
N TRP A 16 -2.01 -12.04 4.28
CA TRP A 16 -1.88 -13.09 3.26
C TRP A 16 -1.96 -14.49 3.85
N SER A 17 -1.29 -14.72 4.98
CA SER A 17 -1.30 -16.03 5.65
C SER A 17 -2.71 -16.47 6.06
N THR A 18 -3.58 -15.53 6.44
CA THR A 18 -4.93 -15.81 6.93
C THR A 18 -6.06 -15.79 5.91
N LEU A 19 -5.77 -15.46 4.65
CA LEU A 19 -6.77 -15.64 3.59
C LEU A 19 -7.00 -17.13 3.30
N ASP A 20 -8.25 -17.49 3.02
CA ASP A 20 -8.59 -18.85 2.60
C ASP A 20 -8.05 -19.20 1.21
N GLY A 21 -7.94 -20.49 0.93
CA GLY A 21 -7.43 -21.02 -0.34
C GLY A 21 -8.20 -20.50 -1.56
N PRO A 22 -9.54 -20.60 -1.61
CA PRO A 22 -10.34 -20.08 -2.71
C PRO A 22 -10.08 -18.61 -3.05
N LEU A 23 -9.99 -17.74 -2.04
CA LEU A 23 -9.68 -16.32 -2.26
C LEU A 23 -8.26 -16.12 -2.78
N LYS A 24 -7.28 -16.86 -2.25
CA LYS A 24 -5.89 -16.81 -2.74
C LYS A 24 -5.78 -17.22 -4.21
N ILE A 25 -6.50 -18.26 -4.63
CA ILE A 25 -6.55 -18.70 -6.04
C ILE A 25 -7.08 -17.55 -6.90
N LYS A 26 -8.22 -16.96 -6.55
CA LYS A 26 -8.79 -15.83 -7.31
C LYS A 26 -7.85 -14.62 -7.39
N ILE A 27 -7.13 -14.31 -6.30
CA ILE A 27 -6.14 -13.22 -6.32
C ILE A 27 -5.00 -13.55 -7.28
N ASN A 28 -4.47 -14.78 -7.24
CA ASN A 28 -3.41 -15.20 -8.14
C ASN A 28 -3.87 -15.18 -9.60
N ASP A 29 -5.07 -15.68 -9.89
CA ASP A 29 -5.66 -15.64 -11.23
C ASP A 29 -5.71 -14.21 -11.77
N ARG A 30 -6.19 -13.25 -10.96
CA ARG A 30 -6.21 -11.83 -11.36
C ARG A 30 -4.82 -11.28 -11.63
N ILE A 31 -3.84 -11.64 -10.81
CA ILE A 31 -2.45 -11.18 -10.99
C ILE A 31 -1.84 -11.77 -12.28
N GLU A 32 -2.08 -13.04 -12.55
CA GLU A 32 -1.51 -13.77 -13.71
C GLU A 32 -2.12 -13.31 -15.03
N ASN A 33 -3.42 -13.04 -15.05
CA ASN A 33 -4.14 -12.59 -16.24
C ASN A 33 -4.08 -11.08 -16.47
N ASN A 34 -3.44 -10.32 -15.57
CA ASN A 34 -3.48 -8.85 -15.57
C ASN A 34 -4.89 -8.25 -15.46
N ASP A 35 -5.79 -8.94 -14.75
CA ASP A 35 -7.19 -8.52 -14.59
C ASP A 35 -7.32 -7.30 -13.67
N GLU A 36 -8.57 -6.92 -13.40
CA GLU A 36 -8.99 -5.88 -12.46
C GLU A 36 -8.19 -5.87 -11.16
N SER A 37 -7.68 -4.70 -10.79
CA SER A 37 -6.92 -4.47 -9.55
C SER A 37 -5.62 -5.25 -9.39
N SER A 38 -5.17 -5.97 -10.43
CA SER A 38 -3.92 -6.75 -10.41
C SER A 38 -2.69 -5.93 -10.06
N SER A 39 -2.66 -4.64 -10.44
CA SER A 39 -1.55 -3.71 -10.14
C SER A 39 -1.21 -3.65 -8.65
N LEU A 40 -2.19 -3.38 -7.79
CA LEU A 40 -2.01 -3.35 -6.35
C LEU A 40 -1.84 -4.75 -5.76
N LEU A 41 -2.59 -5.75 -6.25
CA LEU A 41 -2.51 -7.12 -5.75
C LEU A 41 -1.11 -7.73 -5.92
N ARG A 42 -0.34 -7.32 -6.93
CA ARG A 42 1.07 -7.73 -7.11
C ARG A 42 1.96 -7.41 -5.91
N LEU A 43 1.65 -6.37 -5.15
CA LEU A 43 2.39 -6.04 -3.94
C LEU A 43 2.32 -7.16 -2.88
N LEU A 44 1.30 -8.02 -2.93
CA LEU A 44 1.22 -9.21 -2.07
C LEU A 44 2.35 -10.20 -2.36
N ARG A 45 2.89 -10.24 -3.58
CA ARG A 45 4.03 -11.09 -3.95
C ARG A 45 5.37 -10.58 -3.41
N LEU A 46 5.44 -9.30 -3.05
CA LEU A 46 6.63 -8.69 -2.43
C LEU A 46 6.71 -8.97 -0.93
N ILE A 47 5.64 -9.54 -0.35
CA ILE A 47 5.60 -9.87 1.06
C ILE A 47 6.51 -11.09 1.28
N PRO A 48 7.48 -11.01 2.19
CA PRO A 48 8.35 -12.14 2.49
C PRO A 48 7.56 -13.32 3.06
N ASN A 49 8.00 -14.54 2.76
CA ASN A 49 7.38 -15.80 3.25
C ASN A 49 7.48 -16.01 4.78
N GLN A 50 8.13 -15.08 5.47
CA GLN A 50 8.32 -15.06 6.90
C GLN A 50 8.31 -13.59 7.37
N PRO A 51 7.88 -13.29 8.60
CA PRO A 51 7.97 -11.95 9.15
C PRO A 51 9.41 -11.45 9.07
N VAL A 52 9.65 -10.35 8.35
CA VAL A 52 10.96 -9.72 8.28
C VAL A 52 10.97 -8.53 9.22
N GLU A 53 11.79 -8.62 10.26
CA GLU A 53 12.21 -7.44 11.00
C GLU A 53 13.40 -6.81 10.28
N MET A 54 13.16 -5.67 9.64
CA MET A 54 14.25 -4.82 9.15
C MET A 54 15.10 -4.39 10.36
N THR A 55 16.35 -4.83 10.42
CA THR A 55 17.22 -4.51 11.55
C THR A 55 17.44 -2.99 11.59
N THR A 56 17.29 -2.41 12.78
CA THR A 56 17.50 -0.96 12.97
C THR A 56 18.92 -0.55 12.54
N SER A 57 19.89 -1.45 12.65
CA SER A 57 21.27 -1.23 12.19
C SER A 57 21.37 -1.09 10.67
N LEU A 58 20.71 -1.97 9.89
CA LEU A 58 20.69 -1.87 8.44
C LEU A 58 20.02 -0.59 7.97
N LEU A 59 18.87 -0.24 8.55
CA LEU A 59 18.18 0.99 8.20
C LEU A 59 19.03 2.22 8.57
N ARG A 60 19.69 2.24 9.72
CA ARG A 60 20.61 3.32 10.10
C ARG A 60 21.78 3.44 9.14
N MET A 61 22.35 2.31 8.71
CA MET A 61 23.42 2.30 7.71
C MET A 61 22.93 2.84 6.38
N PHE A 62 21.73 2.48 5.94
CA PHE A 62 21.14 3.03 4.72
C PHE A 62 20.90 4.55 4.84
N MET A 63 20.34 4.99 5.97
CA MET A 63 20.08 6.40 6.24
C MET A 63 21.36 7.22 6.45
N SER A 64 22.53 6.62 6.66
CA SER A 64 23.79 7.37 6.71
C SER A 64 24.21 7.92 5.34
N PHE A 65 23.69 7.34 4.26
CA PHE A 65 23.86 7.87 2.91
C PHE A 65 22.87 8.99 2.58
N TYR A 66 21.82 9.18 3.38
CA TYR A 66 20.78 10.18 3.13
C TYR A 66 21.23 11.59 3.58
N ASN A 67 21.03 12.58 2.72
CA ASN A 67 21.30 13.99 2.98
C ASN A 67 20.05 14.82 2.63
N SER A 68 19.81 15.87 3.41
CA SER A 68 18.75 16.86 3.16
C SER A 68 19.32 18.26 3.37
N ILE A 69 19.38 19.07 2.30
CA ILE A 69 19.90 20.45 2.32
C ILE A 69 18.89 21.32 1.57
N GLU A 70 18.44 22.43 2.17
CA GLU A 70 17.59 23.43 1.50
C GLU A 70 16.36 22.87 0.76
N ASN A 71 15.70 21.87 1.35
CA ASN A 71 14.54 21.13 0.79
C ASN A 71 14.86 20.15 -0.36
N VAL A 72 16.14 19.90 -0.65
CA VAL A 72 16.59 18.87 -1.58
C VAL A 72 17.08 17.67 -0.77
N SER A 73 16.34 16.58 -0.89
CA SER A 73 16.63 15.27 -0.31
C SER A 73 17.31 14.38 -1.33
N TYR A 74 18.39 13.69 -0.96
CA TYR A 74 19.08 12.74 -1.83
C TYR A 74 19.93 11.73 -1.06
N PHE A 75 20.21 10.59 -1.67
CA PHE A 75 21.21 9.63 -1.20
C PHE A 75 22.55 9.92 -1.88
N ARG A 76 23.62 9.96 -1.09
CA ARG A 76 24.99 10.11 -1.60
C ARG A 76 25.66 8.74 -1.66
N VAL A 77 25.79 8.17 -2.86
CA VAL A 77 26.42 6.86 -3.10
C VAL A 77 27.56 7.04 -4.08
N CYS A 78 28.76 6.56 -3.76
CA CYS A 78 29.94 6.64 -4.65
C CYS A 78 30.21 8.06 -5.21
N SER A 79 30.04 9.10 -4.40
CA SER A 79 30.15 10.53 -4.79
C SER A 79 29.08 11.06 -5.74
N GLN A 80 28.03 10.28 -6.03
CA GLN A 80 26.88 10.69 -6.82
C GLN A 80 25.68 11.00 -5.91
N ASN A 81 24.86 11.96 -6.32
CA ASN A 81 23.59 12.26 -5.67
C ASN A 81 22.49 11.51 -6.42
N MET A 82 21.84 10.59 -5.73
CA MET A 82 20.82 9.71 -6.30
C MET A 82 19.49 9.87 -5.55
N ASN A 83 18.41 9.66 -6.28
CA ASN A 83 17.05 9.70 -5.75
C ASN A 83 16.25 8.54 -6.35
N VAL A 84 15.23 8.08 -5.61
CA VAL A 84 14.35 7.02 -6.09
C VAL A 84 13.49 7.57 -7.23
N THR A 85 13.63 7.01 -8.42
CA THR A 85 12.90 7.47 -9.60
C THR A 85 11.55 6.78 -9.72
N LEU A 86 10.68 7.28 -10.63
CA LEU A 86 9.44 6.57 -10.95
C LEU A 86 9.74 5.22 -11.60
N GLU A 87 10.79 5.15 -12.42
CA GLU A 87 11.27 3.93 -13.06
C GLU A 87 11.70 2.90 -12.01
N ASP A 88 12.43 3.30 -10.95
CA ASP A 88 12.78 2.39 -9.85
C ASP A 88 11.53 1.81 -9.19
N VAL A 89 10.51 2.65 -8.92
CA VAL A 89 9.23 2.19 -8.37
C VAL A 89 8.54 1.23 -9.32
N LEU A 90 8.46 1.55 -10.61
CA LEU A 90 7.87 0.69 -11.62
C LEU A 90 8.57 -0.67 -11.68
N PHE A 91 9.90 -0.70 -11.76
CA PHE A 91 10.66 -1.94 -11.88
C PHE A 91 10.59 -2.80 -10.61
N LEU A 92 10.62 -2.20 -9.42
CA LEU A 92 10.60 -2.93 -8.16
C LEU A 92 9.20 -3.41 -7.77
N THR A 93 8.17 -2.59 -8.06
CA THR A 93 6.81 -2.82 -7.54
C THR A 93 5.79 -3.22 -8.60
N HIS A 94 6.12 -3.02 -9.88
CA HIS A 94 5.19 -3.17 -11.02
C HIS A 94 3.94 -2.28 -10.92
N LEU A 95 3.98 -1.22 -10.11
CA LEU A 95 2.89 -0.27 -10.01
C LEU A 95 2.88 0.68 -11.21
N PRO A 96 1.71 1.01 -11.79
CA PRO A 96 1.59 2.02 -12.83
C PRO A 96 2.10 3.38 -12.34
N ILE A 97 2.94 4.03 -13.15
CA ILE A 97 3.48 5.37 -12.88
C ILE A 97 2.85 6.46 -13.76
N THR A 98 2.03 6.05 -14.73
CA THR A 98 1.28 6.91 -15.65
C THR A 98 -0.22 6.85 -15.35
N ASP A 99 -1.01 7.52 -16.19
CA ASP A 99 -2.48 7.52 -16.17
C ASP A 99 -3.10 8.46 -15.13
N ARG A 100 -4.20 8.04 -14.46
CA ARG A 100 -5.00 8.94 -13.64
C ARG A 100 -4.26 9.24 -12.34
N PRO A 101 -4.03 10.52 -12.01
CA PRO A 101 -3.33 10.89 -10.79
C PRO A 101 -4.17 10.55 -9.56
N ILE A 102 -3.53 10.05 -8.53
CA ILE A 102 -4.15 9.83 -7.22
C ILE A 102 -3.92 11.09 -6.40
N VAL A 103 -4.95 11.91 -6.31
CA VAL A 103 -4.95 13.10 -5.46
C VAL A 103 -6.01 12.85 -4.40
N PRO A 104 -5.65 12.30 -3.22
CA PRO A 104 -6.60 12.13 -2.15
C PRO A 104 -7.00 13.53 -1.68
N ILE A 105 -8.05 14.07 -2.28
CA ILE A 105 -8.72 15.26 -1.77
C ILE A 105 -9.11 14.92 -0.33
N ASN A 106 -9.17 15.91 0.56
CA ASN A 106 -9.82 15.80 1.87
C ASN A 106 -11.34 15.57 1.72
N SER A 107 -11.74 14.64 0.83
CA SER A 107 -13.02 13.98 0.75
C SER A 107 -13.24 13.32 2.10
N LYS A 108 -13.90 14.07 2.97
CA LYS A 108 -14.56 13.57 4.17
C LYS A 108 -15.82 12.83 3.73
N ASP A 109 -15.71 11.95 2.73
CA ASP A 109 -16.81 11.04 2.44
C ASP A 109 -16.92 10.07 3.62
N LEU A 110 -17.76 10.47 4.56
CA LEU A 110 -18.07 9.72 5.77
C LEU A 110 -18.88 8.47 5.44
N GLN A 111 -19.43 8.36 4.23
CA GLN A 111 -20.26 7.25 3.77
C GLN A 111 -19.50 6.26 2.88
N ALA A 112 -18.26 6.56 2.47
CA ALA A 112 -17.48 5.69 1.59
C ALA A 112 -17.39 4.23 2.11
N PHE A 113 -17.20 4.04 3.42
CA PHE A 113 -17.21 2.70 4.02
C PHE A 113 -18.60 2.06 4.13
N ASP A 114 -19.65 2.86 4.27
CA ASP A 114 -21.03 2.36 4.27
C ASP A 114 -21.40 1.83 2.89
N GLN A 115 -21.02 2.54 1.82
CA GLN A 115 -21.32 2.16 0.45
C GLN A 115 -20.65 0.84 0.02
N ILE A 116 -19.41 0.59 0.46
CA ILE A 116 -18.66 -0.61 0.05
C ILE A 116 -18.81 -1.76 1.03
N PHE A 117 -18.77 -1.48 2.34
CA PHE A 117 -18.68 -2.51 3.38
C PHE A 117 -19.95 -2.65 4.22
N SER A 118 -20.94 -1.76 4.01
CA SER A 118 -22.15 -1.62 4.83
C SER A 118 -21.84 -1.30 6.29
N ILE A 119 -20.80 -0.49 6.53
CA ILE A 119 -20.34 -0.11 7.88
C ILE A 119 -20.27 1.41 8.03
N LYS A 120 -21.10 1.95 8.94
CA LYS A 120 -21.24 3.38 9.25
C LYS A 120 -20.22 3.91 10.26
N LYS A 121 -18.97 3.48 10.14
CA LYS A 121 -17.85 3.97 10.96
C LYS A 121 -16.53 3.88 10.21
N LYS A 122 -15.52 4.60 10.69
CA LYS A 122 -14.14 4.40 10.24
C LYS A 122 -13.69 2.98 10.56
N LEU A 123 -13.00 2.36 9.61
CA LEU A 123 -12.48 1.01 9.75
C LEU A 123 -11.00 1.02 10.08
N SER A 124 -10.65 0.15 11.03
CA SER A 124 -9.28 -0.19 11.34
C SER A 124 -8.73 -1.30 10.46
N LEU A 125 -7.40 -1.44 10.43
CA LEU A 125 -6.75 -2.58 9.74
C LEU A 125 -7.24 -3.93 10.29
N PHE A 126 -7.54 -4.00 11.59
CA PHE A 126 -8.10 -5.20 12.20
C PHE A 126 -9.50 -5.50 11.68
N GLU A 127 -10.38 -4.50 11.60
CA GLU A 127 -11.74 -4.68 11.10
C GLU A 127 -11.76 -4.99 9.60
N LEU A 128 -10.91 -4.35 8.79
CA LEU A 128 -10.74 -4.69 7.38
C LEU A 128 -10.26 -6.12 7.21
N ARG A 129 -9.33 -6.59 8.04
CA ARG A 129 -8.89 -7.98 8.00
C ARG A 129 -10.03 -8.95 8.33
N GLY A 130 -10.91 -8.58 9.26
CA GLY A 130 -12.15 -9.33 9.52
C GLY A 130 -12.98 -9.49 8.25
N ILE A 131 -13.17 -8.41 7.47
CA ILE A 131 -13.86 -8.44 6.17
C ILE A 131 -13.10 -9.32 5.17
N CYS A 132 -11.76 -9.23 5.10
CA CYS A 132 -10.97 -10.07 4.21
C CYS A 132 -11.12 -11.56 4.50
N CYS A 133 -11.30 -11.96 5.77
CA CYS A 133 -11.40 -13.36 6.20
C CYS A 133 -12.85 -13.89 6.26
N ASP A 134 -13.85 -13.04 6.09
CA ASP A 134 -15.27 -13.40 6.11
C ASP A 134 -15.66 -14.09 4.79
N SER A 135 -15.75 -15.42 4.81
CA SER A 135 -16.06 -16.25 3.64
C SER A 135 -17.48 -16.05 3.10
N ASP A 136 -18.39 -15.55 3.93
CA ASP A 136 -19.80 -15.34 3.55
C ASP A 136 -19.99 -14.05 2.75
N ARG A 137 -18.97 -13.17 2.74
CA ARG A 137 -18.99 -11.94 1.96
C ARG A 137 -18.68 -12.18 0.48
N ASN A 138 -19.27 -11.31 -0.34
CA ASN A 138 -18.94 -11.19 -1.75
C ASN A 138 -17.42 -10.99 -1.94
N VAL A 139 -16.84 -11.74 -2.89
CA VAL A 139 -15.39 -11.75 -3.14
C VAL A 139 -14.85 -10.37 -3.49
N ASP A 140 -15.57 -9.57 -4.26
CA ASP A 140 -15.12 -8.23 -4.64
C ASP A 140 -15.07 -7.31 -3.43
N VAL A 141 -16.03 -7.42 -2.49
CA VAL A 141 -15.97 -6.68 -1.22
C VAL A 141 -14.73 -7.06 -0.41
N ARG A 142 -14.39 -8.35 -0.39
CA ARG A 142 -13.18 -8.86 0.28
C ARG A 142 -11.90 -8.34 -0.41
N ILE A 143 -11.88 -8.30 -1.74
CA ILE A 143 -10.78 -7.74 -2.53
C ILE A 143 -10.63 -6.24 -2.27
N LYS A 144 -11.72 -5.47 -2.28
CA LYS A 144 -11.69 -4.03 -1.92
C LYS A 144 -11.08 -3.80 -0.54
N ALA A 145 -11.43 -4.63 0.46
CA ALA A 145 -10.81 -4.57 1.78
C ALA A 145 -9.30 -4.85 1.72
N ILE A 146 -8.86 -5.85 0.95
CA ILE A 146 -7.44 -6.16 0.74
C ILE A 146 -6.70 -4.99 0.10
N LEU A 147 -7.27 -4.40 -0.96
CA LEU A 147 -6.68 -3.24 -1.64
C LEU A 147 -6.52 -2.06 -0.69
N LEU A 148 -7.50 -1.81 0.16
CA LEU A 148 -7.43 -0.72 1.14
C LEU A 148 -6.34 -0.97 2.20
N ILE A 149 -6.14 -2.23 2.62
CA ILE A 149 -5.03 -2.60 3.51
C ILE A 149 -3.69 -2.38 2.79
N ILE A 150 -3.55 -2.81 1.53
CA ILE A 150 -2.34 -2.58 0.72
C ILE A 150 -2.03 -1.09 0.63
N VAL A 151 -3.02 -0.26 0.29
CA VAL A 151 -2.86 1.20 0.22
C VAL A 151 -2.42 1.77 1.56
N THR A 152 -3.07 1.36 2.66
CA THR A 152 -2.78 1.86 4.01
C THR A 152 -1.43 1.37 4.57
N CYS A 153 -0.90 0.25 4.07
CA CYS A 153 0.36 -0.32 4.56
C CYS A 153 1.57 0.05 3.70
N LEU A 154 1.40 0.17 2.38
CA LEU A 154 2.50 0.25 1.42
C LEU A 154 2.52 1.55 0.60
N ILE A 155 1.36 2.08 0.23
CA ILE A 155 1.28 3.29 -0.60
C ILE A 155 1.29 4.55 0.27
N TYR A 156 0.48 4.58 1.32
CA TYR A 156 0.34 5.69 2.27
C TYR A 156 0.36 5.18 3.71
N PRO A 157 1.51 4.65 4.22
CA PRO A 157 1.62 4.19 5.60
C PRO A 157 1.41 5.31 6.61
N ASN A 158 0.26 5.33 7.27
CA ASN A 158 -0.06 6.28 8.34
C ASN A 158 0.71 5.94 9.63
N GLY A 159 1.19 6.98 10.32
CA GLY A 159 1.74 6.87 11.68
C GLY A 159 0.70 6.51 12.75
N ASN A 160 -0.59 6.77 12.51
CA ASN A 160 -1.68 6.24 13.33
C ASN A 160 -2.03 4.83 12.85
N GLU A 161 -1.46 3.83 13.52
CA GLU A 161 -1.41 2.43 13.07
C GLU A 161 -2.77 1.75 12.84
N GLN A 162 -3.87 2.39 13.25
CA GLN A 162 -5.17 1.75 13.38
C GLN A 162 -6.26 2.31 12.47
N ILE A 163 -6.11 3.40 11.72
CA ILE A 163 -7.24 4.01 10.99
C ILE A 163 -6.95 4.11 9.49
N CYS A 164 -7.85 3.54 8.69
CA CYS A 164 -7.80 3.62 7.23
C CYS A 164 -8.47 4.91 6.74
N TYR A 165 -7.89 5.54 5.73
CA TYR A 165 -8.41 6.80 5.19
C TYR A 165 -9.55 6.56 4.20
N THR A 166 -10.69 7.21 4.43
CA THR A 166 -11.85 7.18 3.53
C THR A 166 -11.55 7.78 2.16
N SER A 167 -10.59 8.70 2.08
CA SER A 167 -10.18 9.37 0.83
C SER A 167 -9.62 8.42 -0.23
N TYR A 168 -9.19 7.22 0.16
CA TYR A 168 -8.69 6.22 -0.80
C TYR A 168 -9.74 5.23 -1.30
N VAL A 169 -10.94 5.25 -0.70
CA VAL A 169 -12.01 4.31 -1.02
C VAL A 169 -12.49 4.49 -2.46
N GLN A 170 -12.61 5.74 -2.93
CA GLN A 170 -12.97 6.07 -4.31
C GLN A 170 -12.05 5.44 -5.38
N TYR A 171 -10.80 5.13 -5.04
CA TYR A 171 -9.83 4.55 -5.99
C TYR A 171 -9.91 3.03 -6.07
N ILE A 172 -10.66 2.39 -5.16
CA ILE A 172 -10.82 0.94 -5.09
C ILE A 172 -12.28 0.51 -5.20
N GLU A 173 -13.23 1.45 -5.23
CA GLU A 173 -14.65 1.14 -5.30
C GLU A 173 -15.04 0.44 -6.60
N ASN A 174 -14.40 0.82 -7.71
CA ASN A 174 -14.52 0.16 -9.00
C ASN A 174 -13.21 -0.60 -9.29
N LEU A 175 -13.27 -1.93 -9.24
CA LEU A 175 -12.09 -2.79 -9.37
C LEU A 175 -11.47 -2.75 -10.78
N GLU A 176 -12.29 -2.53 -11.81
CA GLU A 176 -11.87 -2.37 -13.21
C GLU A 176 -10.96 -1.16 -13.38
N GLU A 177 -11.23 -0.11 -12.61
CA GLU A 177 -10.55 1.16 -12.69
C GLU A 177 -9.22 1.20 -11.94
N VAL A 178 -9.02 0.30 -10.96
CA VAL A 178 -7.85 0.32 -10.06
C VAL A 178 -6.54 0.35 -10.83
N ASN A 179 -6.41 -0.39 -11.94
CA ASN A 179 -5.16 -0.46 -12.70
C ASN A 179 -4.82 0.81 -13.49
N SER A 180 -5.78 1.72 -13.67
CA SER A 180 -5.61 2.96 -14.45
C SER A 180 -5.21 4.17 -13.60
N TYR A 181 -4.92 3.94 -12.32
CA TYR A 181 -4.41 4.98 -11.42
C TYR A 181 -2.89 4.86 -11.28
N ALA A 182 -2.22 6.01 -11.18
CA ALA A 182 -0.77 6.14 -11.04
C ALA A 182 -0.29 5.76 -9.62
N TRP A 183 -0.52 4.53 -9.18
CA TRP A 183 -0.17 4.04 -7.84
C TRP A 183 1.31 4.17 -7.51
N GLY A 184 2.19 3.97 -8.49
CA GLY A 184 3.63 4.10 -8.32
C GLY A 184 4.04 5.55 -8.07
N ALA A 185 3.40 6.50 -8.79
CA ALA A 185 3.61 7.92 -8.53
C ALA A 185 3.10 8.34 -7.15
N ALA A 186 1.96 7.81 -6.70
CA ALA A 186 1.44 8.06 -5.36
C ALA A 186 2.37 7.51 -4.26
N MET A 187 2.86 6.28 -4.43
CA MET A 187 3.83 5.66 -3.52
C MET A 187 5.11 6.48 -3.43
N LEU A 188 5.65 6.93 -4.57
CA LEU A 188 6.87 7.73 -4.60
C LEU A 188 6.68 9.10 -3.95
N ALA A 189 5.56 9.77 -4.23
CA ALA A 189 5.24 11.06 -3.62
C ALA A 189 5.18 10.94 -2.08
N TYR A 190 4.57 9.87 -1.57
CA TYR A 190 4.52 9.63 -0.13
C TYR A 190 5.88 9.28 0.47
N LEU A 191 6.68 8.46 -0.23
CA LEU A 191 8.06 8.17 0.17
C LEU A 191 8.85 9.48 0.32
N TYR A 192 8.76 10.38 -0.66
CA TYR A 192 9.43 11.68 -0.58
C TYR A 192 8.91 12.57 0.55
N GLN A 193 7.61 12.51 0.86
CA GLN A 193 7.07 13.22 2.01
C GLN A 193 7.64 12.67 3.32
N GLY A 194 7.68 11.35 3.49
CA GLY A 194 8.20 10.71 4.69
C GLY A 194 9.71 10.86 4.89
N MET A 195 10.47 11.23 3.86
CA MET A 195 11.90 11.54 3.95
C MET A 195 12.19 13.02 4.29
N LYS A 196 11.20 13.92 4.18
CA LYS A 196 11.35 15.34 4.52
C LYS A 196 11.26 15.61 6.03
N ASP A 197 10.59 14.72 6.77
CA ASP A 197 10.38 14.77 8.23
C ASP A 197 11.48 14.05 9.02
#